data_AF-A0A1Y6K6F7-F1
#
_entry.id   AF-A0A1Y6K6F7-F1
#
_cell.length_a   1.000
_cell.length_b   1.000
_cell.length_c   1.000
_cell.angle_alpha   90.00
_cell.angle_beta   90.00
_cell.angle_gamma   90.00
#
_symmetry.space_group_name_H-M   'P 1'
#
loop_
_entity.id
_entity.type
_entity.pdbx_description
1 polymer ?
#
loop_
_entity_poly.entity_id
_entity_poly.type
_entity_poly.pdbx_seq_one_letter_code
_entity_poly.pdbx_strand_id
1 'polypeptide(L)'
;MKEMSVVKKSIITAVCLALCVVLPQAFHAVPNAGSVYLPMHIPVLLCGLICGWPFGLLCGLAGPALSTLFTGMPPVAILPVMMIELAVYGLVSGLMMTLIRTKKIYLDLYISLIIAMLTGRIVAGLARAFIFARGATTMATWVASYFVTSLPGIIIQLVLIPTIVFALMNARLIPRRYPKSA
;
A
#
# COMPACT_ATOMS: atom_id res chain seq x y z
N MET A 1 1.40 -24.75 -1.73
CA MET A 1 0.51 -23.73 -2.35
C MET A 1 0.58 -23.94 -3.84
N LYS A 2 -0.55 -23.88 -4.57
CA LYS A 2 -0.46 -23.67 -6.02
C LYS A 2 0.02 -22.22 -6.20
N GLU A 3 1.32 -22.05 -6.41
CA GLU A 3 1.93 -20.75 -6.70
C GLU A 3 1.17 -20.09 -7.85
N MET A 4 0.80 -18.82 -7.70
CA MET A 4 0.29 -18.08 -8.85
C MET A 4 1.40 -17.94 -9.89
N SER A 5 1.07 -18.17 -11.16
CA SER A 5 2.02 -17.93 -12.24
C SER A 5 2.48 -16.48 -12.24
N VAL A 6 3.70 -16.26 -12.71
CA VAL A 6 4.28 -14.92 -12.86
C VAL A 6 3.36 -14.03 -13.71
N VAL A 7 2.81 -14.57 -14.81
CA VAL A 7 1.85 -13.86 -15.69
C VAL A 7 0.66 -13.31 -14.90
N LYS A 8 0.06 -14.13 -14.04
CA LYS A 8 -1.10 -13.70 -13.24
C LYS A 8 -0.73 -12.64 -12.21
N LYS A 9 0.43 -12.78 -11.55
CA LYS A 9 0.96 -11.76 -10.63
C LYS A 9 1.17 -10.43 -11.37
N SER A 10 1.79 -10.45 -12.55
CA SER A 10 2.02 -9.27 -13.38
C SER A 10 0.73 -8.56 -13.80
N ILE A 11 -0.32 -9.30 -14.19
CA ILE A 11 -1.62 -8.70 -14.56
C ILE A 11 -2.24 -8.00 -13.34
N ILE A 12 -2.26 -8.65 -12.17
CA ILE A 12 -2.80 -8.04 -10.95
C ILE A 12 -2.00 -6.79 -10.57
N THR A 13 -0.67 -6.83 -10.70
CA THR A 13 0.20 -5.67 -10.47
C THR A 13 -0.09 -4.55 -11.46
N ALA A 14 -0.30 -4.84 -12.74
CA ALA A 14 -0.67 -3.84 -13.74
C ALA A 14 -2.02 -3.17 -13.40
N VAL A 15 -3.01 -3.95 -12.95
CA VAL A 15 -4.28 -3.40 -12.46
C VAL A 15 -4.05 -2.52 -11.23
N CYS A 16 -3.22 -2.94 -10.28
CA CYS A 16 -2.89 -2.12 -9.10
C CYS A 16 -2.18 -0.82 -9.49
N LEU A 17 -1.25 -0.86 -10.45
CA LEU A 17 -0.61 0.33 -11.00
C LEU A 17 -1.61 1.28 -11.66
N ALA A 18 -2.55 0.75 -12.45
CA ALA A 18 -3.62 1.55 -13.05
C ALA A 18 -4.50 2.19 -11.96
N LEU A 19 -4.84 1.44 -10.90
CA LEU A 19 -5.58 1.97 -9.75
C LEU A 19 -4.80 3.04 -8.98
N CYS A 20 -3.46 2.96 -8.93
CA CYS A 20 -2.64 4.05 -8.37
C CYS A 20 -2.81 5.36 -9.16
N VAL A 21 -3.14 5.31 -10.45
CA VAL A 21 -3.39 6.50 -11.27
C VAL A 21 -4.84 6.95 -11.15
N VAL A 22 -5.79 6.02 -11.30
CA VAL A 22 -7.23 6.35 -11.41
C VAL A 22 -7.85 6.68 -10.06
N LEU A 23 -7.55 5.92 -9.00
CA LEU A 23 -8.21 6.07 -7.71
C LEU A 23 -7.98 7.46 -7.09
N PRO A 24 -6.75 8.03 -7.10
CA PRO A 24 -6.53 9.38 -6.57
C PRO A 24 -7.31 10.48 -7.30
N GLN A 25 -7.55 10.33 -8.60
CA GLN A 25 -8.30 11.34 -9.37
C GLN A 25 -9.73 11.52 -8.83
N ALA A 26 -10.36 10.44 -8.35
CA ALA A 26 -11.68 10.52 -7.73
C ALA A 26 -11.68 11.37 -6.45
N PHE A 27 -10.53 11.52 -5.79
CA PHE A 27 -10.39 12.31 -4.57
C PHE A 27 -9.80 13.70 -4.83
N HIS A 28 -9.20 13.97 -6.00
CA HIS A 28 -8.63 15.29 -6.31
C HIS A 28 -9.66 16.41 -6.42
N ALA A 29 -10.95 16.08 -6.64
CA ALA A 29 -12.04 17.05 -6.60
C ALA A 29 -12.26 17.68 -5.21
N VAL A 30 -11.75 17.05 -4.14
CA VAL A 30 -11.91 17.52 -2.76
C VAL A 30 -10.55 17.97 -2.21
N PRO A 31 -10.41 19.22 -1.73
CA PRO A 31 -9.17 19.69 -1.12
C PRO A 31 -8.68 18.77 -0.01
N ASN A 32 -7.37 18.46 0.01
CA ASN A 32 -6.71 17.61 1.00
C ASN A 32 -7.19 16.14 1.05
N ALA A 33 -8.11 15.70 0.20
CA ALA A 33 -8.61 14.32 0.27
C ALA A 33 -7.51 13.27 0.00
N GLY A 34 -6.48 13.61 -0.77
CA GLY A 34 -5.33 12.73 -1.01
C GLY A 34 -4.54 12.40 0.27
N SER A 35 -4.32 13.37 1.16
CA SER A 35 -3.62 13.15 2.43
C SER A 35 -4.50 12.50 3.49
N VAL A 36 -5.82 12.71 3.42
CA VAL A 36 -6.80 12.15 4.36
C VAL A 36 -7.12 10.68 4.06
N TYR A 37 -7.44 10.37 2.80
CA TYR A 37 -7.95 9.05 2.40
C TYR A 37 -6.87 8.11 1.85
N LEU A 38 -5.68 8.64 1.51
CA LEU A 38 -4.52 7.87 1.07
C LEU A 38 -4.80 6.90 -0.09
N PRO A 39 -5.47 7.34 -1.17
CA PRO A 39 -5.98 6.44 -2.21
C PRO A 39 -4.91 5.55 -2.84
N MET A 40 -3.68 6.05 -3.06
CA MET A 40 -2.58 5.25 -3.63
C MET A 40 -2.07 4.11 -2.72
N HIS A 41 -2.29 4.19 -1.41
CA HIS A 41 -1.77 3.18 -0.48
C HIS A 41 -2.54 1.87 -0.61
N ILE A 42 -3.85 1.94 -0.91
CA ILE A 42 -4.73 0.79 -1.08
C ILE A 42 -4.23 -0.18 -2.16
N PRO A 43 -4.05 0.23 -3.44
CA PRO A 43 -3.59 -0.68 -4.49
C PRO A 43 -2.18 -1.23 -4.24
N VAL A 44 -1.29 -0.45 -3.63
CA VAL A 44 0.09 -0.90 -3.33
C VAL A 44 0.10 -1.98 -2.25
N LEU A 45 -0.62 -1.77 -1.15
CA LEU A 45 -0.77 -2.77 -0.08
C LEU A 45 -1.46 -4.03 -0.61
N LEU A 46 -2.51 -3.87 -1.42
CA LEU A 46 -3.21 -4.98 -2.04
C LEU A 46 -2.26 -5.80 -2.93
N CYS A 47 -1.45 -5.13 -3.75
CA CYS A 47 -0.46 -5.78 -4.61
C CYS A 47 0.58 -6.55 -3.79
N GLY A 48 1.10 -5.97 -2.70
CA GLY A 48 2.07 -6.63 -1.83
C GLY A 48 1.49 -7.90 -1.17
N LEU A 49 0.27 -7.81 -0.61
CA LEU A 49 -0.41 -8.94 0.03
C LEU A 49 -0.75 -10.08 -0.95
N ILE A 50 -1.08 -9.76 -2.20
CA ILE A 50 -1.54 -10.75 -3.19
C ILE A 50 -0.39 -11.30 -4.03
N CYS A 51 0.43 -10.43 -4.60
CA CYS A 51 1.49 -10.79 -5.55
C CYS A 51 2.85 -11.04 -4.88
N GLY A 52 2.99 -10.67 -3.61
CA GLY A 52 4.22 -10.79 -2.83
C GLY A 52 5.12 -9.56 -2.93
N TRP A 53 6.22 -9.60 -2.18
CA TRP A 53 7.11 -8.46 -2.00
C TRP A 53 7.74 -7.87 -3.28
N PRO A 54 8.13 -8.65 -4.33
CA PRO A 54 8.79 -8.07 -5.50
C PRO A 54 7.81 -7.19 -6.29
N PHE A 55 6.59 -7.71 -6.47
CA PHE A 55 5.51 -7.01 -7.16
C PHE A 55 4.95 -5.86 -6.32
N GLY A 56 4.86 -6.02 -5.00
CA GLY A 56 4.49 -4.94 -4.07
C GLY A 56 5.48 -3.77 -4.12
N LEU A 57 6.79 -4.05 -4.08
CA LEU A 57 7.84 -3.04 -4.19
C LEU A 57 7.78 -2.33 -5.55
N LEU A 58 7.65 -3.11 -6.64
CA LEU A 58 7.50 -2.56 -7.98
C LEU A 58 6.26 -1.65 -8.06
N CYS A 59 5.13 -2.09 -7.51
CA CYS A 59 3.89 -1.32 -7.47
C CYS A 59 4.06 -0.01 -6.68
N GLY A 60 4.77 -0.05 -5.55
CA GLY A 60 5.00 1.11 -4.68
C GLY A 60 5.93 2.15 -5.29
N LEU A 61 6.90 1.74 -6.11
CA LEU A 61 7.78 2.65 -6.85
C LEU A 61 7.11 3.15 -8.13
N ALA A 62 6.64 2.24 -8.98
CA ALA A 62 6.13 2.60 -10.29
C ALA A 62 4.74 3.25 -10.21
N GLY A 63 3.90 2.93 -9.23
CA GLY A 63 2.55 3.49 -9.11
C GLY A 63 2.53 5.02 -9.01
N PRO A 64 3.21 5.62 -8.02
CA PRO A 64 3.29 7.08 -7.88
C PRO A 64 4.03 7.75 -9.03
N ALA A 65 5.07 7.11 -9.57
CA ALA A 65 5.81 7.62 -10.72
C ALA A 65 4.93 7.71 -11.97
N LEU A 66 4.16 6.65 -12.26
CA LEU A 66 3.20 6.63 -13.37
C LEU A 66 2.07 7.64 -13.13
N SER A 67 1.54 7.74 -11.91
CA SER A 67 0.52 8.76 -11.61
C SER A 67 1.03 10.17 -11.88
N THR A 68 2.26 10.48 -11.48
CA THR A 68 2.86 11.79 -11.73
C THR A 68 3.05 12.03 -13.22
N LEU A 69 3.51 11.01 -13.96
CA LEU A 69 3.69 11.08 -15.40
C LEU A 69 2.39 11.38 -16.15
N PHE A 70 1.29 10.74 -15.76
CA PHE A 70 0.00 10.89 -16.47
C PHE A 70 -0.84 12.07 -16.00
N THR A 71 -0.70 12.49 -14.75
CA THR A 71 -1.66 13.42 -14.11
C THR A 71 -0.98 14.65 -13.50
N GLY A 72 0.35 14.70 -13.48
CA GLY A 72 1.12 15.74 -12.80
C GLY A 72 1.10 15.64 -11.27
N MET A 73 0.41 14.65 -10.70
CA MET A 73 0.30 14.43 -9.25
C MET A 73 0.71 12.99 -8.85
N PRO A 74 1.40 12.79 -7.71
CA PRO A 74 1.79 13.78 -6.71
C PRO A 74 2.87 14.77 -7.20
N PRO A 75 2.97 15.98 -6.61
CA PRO A 75 4.01 16.94 -6.97
C PRO A 75 5.42 16.34 -6.83
N VAL A 76 6.30 16.64 -7.79
CA VAL A 76 7.67 16.13 -7.84
C VAL A 76 8.48 16.41 -6.56
N ALA A 77 8.13 17.43 -5.80
CA ALA A 77 8.73 17.73 -4.51
C ALA A 77 8.51 16.62 -3.48
N ILE A 78 7.29 16.07 -3.38
CA ILE A 78 6.91 15.07 -2.38
C ILE A 78 7.04 13.63 -2.93
N LEU A 79 7.12 13.50 -4.26
CA LEU A 79 7.19 12.23 -4.97
C LEU A 79 8.26 11.27 -4.42
N PRO A 80 9.53 11.66 -4.17
CA PRO A 80 10.56 10.72 -3.69
C PRO A 80 10.19 10.08 -2.35
N VAL A 81 9.66 10.87 -1.42
CA VAL A 81 9.22 10.39 -0.11
C VAL A 81 8.04 9.44 -0.26
N MET A 82 7.06 9.79 -1.09
CA MET A 82 5.88 8.96 -1.31
C MET A 82 6.23 7.63 -2.00
N MET A 83 7.16 7.64 -2.96
CA MET A 83 7.67 6.41 -3.60
C MET A 83 8.37 5.50 -2.58
N ILE A 84 9.23 6.07 -1.72
CA ILE A 84 9.90 5.29 -0.67
C ILE A 84 8.87 4.70 0.31
N GLU A 85 7.93 5.51 0.78
CA GLU A 85 6.87 5.06 1.68
C GLU A 85 6.07 3.91 1.09
N LEU A 86 5.57 4.07 -0.13
CA LEU A 86 4.75 3.07 -0.80
C LEU A 86 5.55 1.83 -1.18
N ALA A 87 6.81 1.96 -1.59
CA ALA A 87 7.70 0.82 -1.82
C ALA A 87 7.86 -0.02 -0.56
N VAL A 88 8.05 0.62 0.60
CA VAL A 88 8.13 -0.07 1.89
C VAL A 88 6.79 -0.74 2.25
N TYR A 89 5.66 -0.07 2.03
CA TYR A 89 4.33 -0.67 2.24
C TYR A 89 4.17 -1.96 1.41
N GLY A 90 4.48 -1.91 0.12
CA GLY A 90 4.36 -3.05 -0.78
C GLY A 90 5.34 -4.18 -0.46
N LEU A 91 6.59 -3.84 -0.11
CA LEU A 91 7.63 -4.79 0.28
C LEU A 91 7.29 -5.51 1.59
N VAL A 92 6.99 -4.73 2.64
CA VAL A 92 6.75 -5.27 4.00
C VAL A 92 5.46 -6.07 4.04
N SER A 93 4.38 -5.60 3.40
CA SER A 93 3.13 -6.36 3.35
C SER A 93 3.31 -7.72 2.67
N GLY A 94 4.05 -7.79 1.56
CA GLY A 94 4.35 -9.06 0.88
C GLY A 94 5.31 -9.97 1.65
N LEU A 95 6.32 -9.42 2.33
CA LEU A 95 7.23 -10.18 3.18
C LEU A 95 6.51 -10.78 4.39
N MET A 96 5.72 -9.97 5.11
CA MET A 96 4.95 -10.41 6.27
C MET A 96 3.94 -11.49 5.89
N MET A 97 3.34 -11.40 4.70
CA MET A 97 2.47 -12.44 4.16
C MET A 97 3.22 -13.76 3.85
N THR A 98 4.53 -13.73 3.70
CA THR A 98 5.34 -14.94 3.52
C THR A 98 5.75 -15.54 4.88
N LEU A 99 6.12 -14.69 5.84
CA LEU A 99 6.66 -15.06 7.14
C LEU A 99 5.58 -15.45 8.17
N ILE A 100 4.47 -14.73 8.22
CA ILE A 100 3.41 -14.91 9.22
C ILE A 100 2.47 -16.01 8.76
N ARG A 101 2.35 -17.09 9.53
CA ARG A 101 1.43 -18.20 9.25
C ARG A 101 0.71 -18.66 10.51
N THR A 102 -0.26 -17.88 10.95
CA THR A 102 -1.02 -18.16 12.20
C THR A 102 -2.18 -19.13 11.98
N LYS A 103 -2.33 -19.71 10.79
CA LYS A 103 -3.45 -20.57 10.35
C LYS A 103 -4.81 -19.87 10.27
N LYS A 104 -4.90 -18.59 10.69
CA LYS A 104 -6.08 -17.74 10.59
C LYS A 104 -5.81 -16.62 9.59
N ILE A 105 -6.50 -16.67 8.45
CA ILE A 105 -6.21 -15.76 7.35
C ILE A 105 -6.40 -14.28 7.68
N TYR A 106 -7.50 -13.93 8.36
CA TYR A 106 -7.76 -12.55 8.76
C TYR A 106 -6.67 -12.03 9.69
N LEU A 107 -6.21 -12.87 10.62
CA LEU A 107 -5.16 -12.48 11.56
C LEU A 107 -3.85 -12.20 10.83
N ASP A 108 -3.45 -13.06 9.90
CA ASP A 108 -2.24 -12.84 9.13
C ASP A 108 -2.33 -11.59 8.22
N LEU A 109 -3.51 -11.32 7.65
CA LEU A 109 -3.76 -10.11 6.84
C LEU A 109 -3.65 -8.85 7.70
N TYR A 110 -4.30 -8.81 8.86
CA TYR A 110 -4.25 -7.66 9.75
C TYR A 110 -2.84 -7.42 10.28
N ILE A 111 -2.12 -8.46 10.72
CA ILE A 111 -0.76 -8.28 11.22
C ILE A 111 0.17 -7.78 10.09
N SER A 112 0.08 -8.38 8.89
CA SER A 112 0.90 -7.94 7.75
C SER A 112 0.61 -6.49 7.36
N LEU A 113 -0.67 -6.11 7.38
CA LEU A 113 -1.12 -4.77 7.04
C LEU A 113 -0.67 -3.72 8.07
N ILE A 114 -0.86 -3.99 9.36
CA ILE A 114 -0.48 -3.08 10.45
C ILE A 114 1.04 -2.89 10.48
N ILE A 115 1.81 -3.98 10.36
CA ILE A 115 3.27 -3.88 10.31
C ILE A 115 3.71 -3.06 9.10
N ALA A 116 3.16 -3.32 7.91
CA ALA A 116 3.50 -2.55 6.71
C ALA A 116 3.19 -1.06 6.87
N MET A 117 2.03 -0.72 7.44
CA MET A 117 1.64 0.66 7.71
C MET A 117 2.64 1.33 8.66
N LEU A 118 2.92 0.72 9.81
CA LEU A 118 3.83 1.30 10.80
C LEU A 118 5.25 1.46 10.24
N THR A 119 5.79 0.41 9.60
CA THR A 119 7.14 0.46 9.04
C THR A 119 7.26 1.52 7.96
N GLY A 120 6.30 1.61 7.04
CA GLY A 120 6.40 2.63 6.01
C GLY A 120 6.20 4.05 6.53
N ARG A 121 5.37 4.28 7.56
CA ARG A 121 5.29 5.60 8.22
C ARG A 121 6.62 5.99 8.86
N ILE A 122 7.27 5.06 9.56
CA ILE A 122 8.60 5.29 10.16
C ILE A 122 9.62 5.63 9.06
N VAL A 123 9.68 4.83 7.99
CA VAL A 123 10.63 5.07 6.89
C VAL A 123 10.31 6.37 6.15
N ALA A 124 9.04 6.72 5.97
CA ALA A 124 8.64 7.99 5.36
C ALA A 124 9.04 9.19 6.22
N GLY A 125 8.96 9.08 7.55
CA GLY A 125 9.46 10.08 8.49
C GLY A 125 10.98 10.26 8.39
N LEU A 126 11.72 9.15 8.36
CA LEU A 126 13.17 9.18 8.16
C LEU A 126 13.53 9.77 6.79
N ALA A 127 12.88 9.32 5.71
CA ALA A 127 13.11 9.81 4.36
C ALA A 127 12.85 11.31 4.26
N ARG A 128 11.78 11.83 4.89
CA ARG A 128 11.55 13.28 4.98
C ARG A 128 12.67 13.99 5.71
N ALA A 129 13.12 13.47 6.84
CA ALA A 129 14.20 14.09 7.63
C ALA A 129 15.54 14.14 6.88
N PHE A 130 15.82 13.16 6.01
CA PHE A 130 17.03 13.11 5.19
C PHE A 130 16.91 13.94 3.91
N ILE A 131 15.76 13.92 3.23
CA ILE A 131 15.55 14.59 1.92
C ILE A 131 15.25 16.08 2.11
N PHE A 132 14.42 16.42 3.10
CA PHE A 132 14.11 17.79 3.47
C PHE A 132 14.94 18.15 4.71
N ALA A 133 16.09 18.79 4.51
CA ALA A 133 17.05 19.13 5.55
C ALA A 133 16.43 19.76 6.82
N ARG A 134 17.09 19.52 7.97
CA ARG A 134 16.74 19.96 9.34
C ARG A 134 16.14 21.38 9.40
N GLY A 135 14.81 21.48 9.54
CA GLY A 135 14.17 22.77 9.86
C GLY A 135 12.71 22.96 9.43
N ALA A 136 12.22 22.22 8.42
CA ALA A 136 10.92 22.51 7.82
C ALA A 136 9.71 21.83 8.50
N THR A 137 9.91 20.77 9.28
CA THR A 137 8.81 20.02 9.91
C THR A 137 9.21 19.57 11.31
N THR A 138 8.46 20.01 12.31
CA THR A 138 8.60 19.54 13.69
C THR A 138 8.10 18.10 13.84
N MET A 139 8.60 17.36 14.82
CA MET A 139 8.06 16.02 15.14
C MET A 139 6.54 16.04 15.36
N ALA A 140 6.01 17.13 15.93
CA ALA A 140 4.58 17.32 16.14
C ALA A 140 3.78 17.44 14.84
N THR A 141 4.26 18.20 13.86
CA THR A 141 3.59 18.35 12.55
C THR A 141 3.68 17.08 11.71
N TRP A 142 4.77 16.32 11.87
CA TRP A 142 4.91 14.98 11.30
C TRP A 142 3.86 14.00 11.88
N VAL A 143 3.77 13.88 13.21
CA VAL A 143 2.79 13.01 13.88
C VAL A 143 1.36 13.41 13.53
N ALA A 144 1.03 14.70 13.58
CA ALA A 144 -0.29 15.20 13.26
C ALA A 144 -0.70 14.85 11.82
N SER A 145 0.21 15.04 10.85
CA SER A 145 -0.07 14.72 9.46
C SER A 145 -0.20 13.20 9.24
N TYR A 146 0.70 12.39 9.80
CA TYR A 146 0.77 10.96 9.48
C TYR A 146 -0.15 10.07 10.30
N PHE A 147 -0.65 10.53 11.45
CA PHE A 147 -1.58 9.76 12.28
C PHE A 147 -2.94 10.43 12.42
N VAL A 148 -3.03 11.75 12.57
CA VAL A 148 -4.33 12.41 12.80
C VAL A 148 -5.07 12.65 11.49
N THR A 149 -4.41 13.24 10.48
CA THR A 149 -5.10 13.56 9.23
C THR A 149 -5.41 12.34 8.36
N SER A 150 -4.57 11.31 8.45
CA SER A 150 -4.64 10.05 7.70
C SER A 150 -5.51 8.97 8.36
N LEU A 151 -6.03 9.20 9.57
CA LEU A 151 -6.84 8.24 10.33
C LEU A 151 -8.01 7.68 9.50
N PRO A 152 -8.81 8.52 8.79
CA PRO A 152 -9.89 8.01 7.95
C PRO A 152 -9.39 7.05 6.87
N GLY A 153 -8.29 7.38 6.19
CA GLY A 153 -7.66 6.50 5.20
C GLY A 153 -7.15 5.18 5.80
N ILE A 154 -6.59 5.21 7.01
CA ILE A 154 -6.14 4.00 7.71
C ILE A 154 -7.32 3.08 8.03
N ILE A 155 -8.42 3.64 8.54
CA ILE A 155 -9.64 2.87 8.84
C ILE A 155 -10.18 2.21 7.55
N ILE A 156 -10.25 2.97 6.45
CA ILE A 156 -10.66 2.45 5.15
C ILE A 156 -9.73 1.31 4.72
N GLN A 157 -8.41 1.47 4.84
CA GLN A 157 -7.45 0.42 4.47
C GLN A 157 -7.64 -0.85 5.30
N LEU A 158 -7.81 -0.73 6.63
CA LEU A 158 -8.01 -1.86 7.53
C LEU A 158 -9.31 -2.63 7.25
N VAL A 159 -10.36 -1.96 6.79
CA VAL A 159 -11.63 -2.62 6.45
C VAL A 159 -11.62 -3.14 5.02
N LEU A 160 -11.20 -2.32 4.06
CA LEU A 160 -11.32 -2.58 2.63
C LEU A 160 -10.30 -3.60 2.13
N ILE A 161 -9.05 -3.54 2.59
CA ILE A 161 -7.99 -4.40 2.03
C ILE A 161 -8.23 -5.88 2.41
N PRO A 162 -8.46 -6.24 3.68
CA PRO A 162 -8.68 -7.65 4.04
C PRO A 162 -9.96 -8.21 3.38
N THR A 163 -11.00 -7.40 3.24
CA THR A 163 -12.26 -7.81 2.61
C THR A 163 -12.07 -8.08 1.12
N ILE A 164 -11.36 -7.21 0.38
CA ILE A 164 -11.03 -7.46 -1.04
C ILE A 164 -10.20 -8.73 -1.19
N VAL A 165 -9.13 -8.91 -0.40
CA VAL A 165 -8.28 -10.10 -0.49
C VAL A 165 -9.12 -11.36 -0.25
N PHE A 166 -9.96 -11.36 0.79
CA PHE A 166 -10.83 -12.50 1.09
C PHE A 166 -11.88 -12.76 -0.02
N ALA A 167 -12.48 -11.70 -0.57
CA ALA A 167 -13.43 -11.81 -1.67
C ALA A 167 -12.78 -12.43 -2.92
N LEU A 168 -11.56 -11.99 -3.28
CA LEU A 168 -10.79 -12.54 -4.39
C LEU A 168 -10.44 -14.03 -4.18
N MET A 169 -10.18 -14.45 -2.94
CA MET A 169 -9.93 -15.86 -2.60
C MET A 169 -11.19 -16.71 -2.73
N ASN A 170 -12.35 -16.18 -2.31
CA ASN A 170 -13.62 -16.88 -2.44
C ASN A 170 -14.08 -16.99 -3.89
N ALA A 171 -13.85 -15.95 -4.68
CA ALA A 171 -14.06 -15.94 -6.13
C ALA A 171 -13.07 -16.84 -6.90
N ARG A 172 -12.10 -17.47 -6.21
CA ARG A 172 -11.03 -18.30 -6.79
C ARG A 172 -10.13 -17.55 -7.78
N LEU A 173 -10.16 -16.22 -7.74
CA LEU A 173 -9.26 -15.37 -8.53
C LEU A 173 -7.84 -15.40 -7.97
N ILE A 174 -7.66 -15.69 -6.68
CA ILE A 174 -6.36 -15.94 -6.07
C ILE A 174 -6.38 -17.26 -5.28
N PRO A 175 -5.26 -18.00 -5.18
CA PRO A 175 -5.23 -19.30 -4.53
C PRO A 175 -5.56 -19.17 -3.04
N ARG A 176 -6.26 -20.18 -2.50
CA ARG A 176 -6.53 -20.23 -1.06
C ARG A 176 -5.21 -20.42 -0.30
N ARG A 177 -4.96 -19.53 0.66
CA ARG A 177 -3.78 -19.58 1.54
C ARG A 177 -3.81 -20.80 2.46
N TYR A 178 -4.97 -21.07 3.05
CA TYR A 178 -5.25 -22.27 3.84
C TYR A 178 -6.36 -23.04 3.14
N PRO A 179 -6.06 -24.17 2.46
CA PRO A 179 -7.12 -25.06 2.00
C PRO A 179 -7.86 -25.60 3.22
N LYS A 180 -9.21 -25.60 3.18
CA LYS A 180 -9.96 -26.41 4.14
C LYS A 180 -9.53 -27.86 3.91
N SER A 181 -9.06 -28.54 4.95
CA SER A 181 -8.92 -30.00 4.91
C SER A 181 -10.29 -30.54 4.49
N ALA A 182 -10.31 -31.18 3.32
CA ALA A 182 -11.48 -31.92 2.85
C ALA A 182 -11.73 -33.10 3.78
#